data_AF-A0A6B9TBS1-F1
#
_entry.id   AF-A0A6B9TBS1-F1
#
_cell.length_a   1.000
_cell.length_b   1.000
_cell.length_c   1.000
_cell.angle_alpha   90.00
_cell.angle_beta   90.00
_cell.angle_gamma   90.00
#
_symmetry.space_group_name_H-M   'P 1'
#
loop_
_entity.id
_entity.type
_entity.pdbx_description
1 polymer ?
#
loop_
_entity_poly.entity_id
_entity_poly.type
_entity_poly.pdbx_seq_one_letter_code
_entity_poly.pdbx_strand_id
1 'polypeptide(L)'
;MVDEKAIQVAQEKFGALVRKQLERVEKLKAEDGPIDYSKLDKLIIGVCGGDGIGPYICASAQKVMEFLLADKIAAGKVEIRQIDGLTIERRAEVMKAIPDDTLEELKKCHVILKGPTTTPAKGDPWPNIESANVAMRKELDLFANVRPVSVPELGIDWTFFRENTEGSYALGSDGFFVSDDLAMDFCVATHQGTERIIRAGFEHAKKTGKNYVSIIVKANIIKTTDGLFVDLADKIAKDYPEVKHDVWFVDITTAKLIDPARRSDFKVFVLPNLYGDIITDEAAQIQGGVGTAGSANIGNRYAMFEAIHGSAPRMVTEGRAQYADPCSMIKAVALMMNHIGESEKGRKLEMALDICTQFEKKLVMTGRSTGATGDEFAQYVLDTIQRPDLEQAWQGYVDAAIAKAKN
;
A
#
# COMPACT_ATOMS: atom_id res chain seq x y z
N MET A 1 37.74 10.87 26.58
CA MET A 1 36.85 11.01 27.75
C MET A 1 35.43 11.06 27.23
N VAL A 2 34.47 10.53 27.98
CA VAL A 2 33.04 10.64 27.65
C VAL A 2 32.63 12.11 27.79
N ASP A 3 31.95 12.66 26.78
CA ASP A 3 31.45 14.04 26.79
C ASP A 3 30.07 14.08 27.49
N GLU A 4 30.07 14.44 28.77
CA GLU A 4 28.83 14.53 29.57
C GLU A 4 27.86 15.59 29.06
N LYS A 5 28.36 16.65 28.41
CA LYS A 5 27.50 17.69 27.82
C LYS A 5 26.75 17.14 26.61
N ALA A 6 27.44 16.37 25.75
CA ALA A 6 26.81 15.66 24.65
C ALA A 6 25.72 14.69 25.12
N ILE A 7 25.96 13.97 26.23
CA ILE A 7 24.96 13.08 26.84
C ILE A 7 23.73 13.85 27.31
N GLN A 8 23.91 14.98 28.00
CA GLN A 8 22.77 15.78 28.48
C GLN A 8 21.90 16.28 27.32
N VAL A 9 22.51 16.76 26.23
CA VAL A 9 21.78 17.16 25.02
C VAL A 9 21.04 15.97 24.41
N ALA A 10 21.65 14.78 24.40
CA ALA A 10 20.99 13.58 23.90
C ALA A 10 19.77 13.19 24.75
N GLN A 11 19.86 13.30 26.08
CA GLN A 11 18.74 13.05 27.00
C GLN A 11 17.56 14.00 26.75
N GLU A 12 17.82 15.29 26.56
CA GLU A 12 16.78 16.29 26.28
C GLU A 12 16.06 15.98 24.95
N LYS A 13 16.81 15.67 23.89
CA LYS A 13 16.26 15.28 22.59
C LYS A 13 15.41 14.02 22.69
N PHE A 14 15.91 12.99 23.36
CA PHE A 14 15.17 11.75 23.55
C PHE A 14 13.92 11.95 24.41
N GLY A 15 13.98 12.76 25.47
CA GLY A 15 12.83 13.10 26.30
C GLY A 15 11.71 13.82 25.52
N ALA A 16 12.07 14.73 24.60
CA ALA A 16 11.12 15.36 23.70
C ALA A 16 10.46 14.36 22.75
N LEU A 17 11.26 13.44 22.19
CA LEU A 17 10.77 12.37 21.32
C LEU A 17 9.77 11.46 22.04
N VAL A 18 10.11 11.02 23.26
CA VAL A 18 9.22 10.18 24.09
C VAL A 18 7.90 10.89 24.40
N ARG A 19 7.94 12.18 24.76
CA ARG A 19 6.72 12.96 25.03
C ARG A 19 5.80 12.99 23.79
N LYS A 20 6.35 13.25 22.60
CA LYS A 20 5.61 13.24 21.33
C LYS A 20 4.95 11.88 21.06
N GLN A 21 5.65 10.77 21.34
CA GLN A 21 5.09 9.43 21.14
C GLN A 21 4.00 9.09 22.17
N LEU A 22 4.15 9.50 23.43
CA LEU A 22 3.10 9.31 24.45
C LEU A 22 1.84 10.11 24.11
N GLU A 23 1.97 11.35 23.64
CA GLU A 23 0.84 12.14 23.15
C GLU A 23 0.14 11.47 21.97
N ARG A 24 0.90 10.88 21.02
CA ARG A 24 0.34 10.09 19.93
C ARG A 24 -0.41 8.85 20.43
N VAL A 25 0.12 8.14 21.44
CA VAL A 25 -0.56 6.99 22.05
C VAL A 25 -1.91 7.40 22.65
N GLU A 26 -1.99 8.53 23.33
CA GLU A 26 -3.28 9.02 23.87
C GLU A 26 -4.28 9.37 22.76
N LYS A 27 -3.81 9.91 21.63
CA LYS A 27 -4.68 10.13 20.46
C LYS A 27 -5.21 8.81 19.89
N LEU A 28 -4.34 7.82 19.70
CA LEU A 28 -4.73 6.49 19.19
C LEU A 28 -5.73 5.78 20.10
N LYS A 29 -5.65 5.97 21.42
CA LYS A 29 -6.64 5.43 22.37
C LYS A 29 -8.00 6.12 22.28
N ALA A 30 -8.02 7.37 21.87
CA ALA A 30 -9.23 8.18 21.76
C ALA A 30 -9.90 8.09 20.37
N GLU A 31 -9.25 7.43 19.40
CA GLU A 31 -9.81 7.24 18.06
C GLU A 31 -10.99 6.27 18.07
N ASP A 32 -11.99 6.59 17.24
CA ASP A 32 -13.08 5.68 16.95
C ASP A 32 -12.58 4.45 16.19
N GLY A 33 -13.36 3.35 16.27
CA GLY A 33 -13.09 2.14 15.51
C GLY A 33 -13.16 2.32 13.99
N PRO A 34 -12.82 1.28 13.21
CA PRO A 34 -12.85 1.33 11.76
C PRO A 34 -14.25 1.66 11.21
N ILE A 35 -14.32 2.43 10.13
CA ILE A 35 -15.57 2.72 9.42
C ILE A 35 -16.17 1.42 8.87
N ASP A 36 -17.44 1.23 9.15
CA ASP A 36 -18.27 0.22 8.50
C ASP A 36 -18.89 0.80 7.23
N TYR A 37 -18.24 0.55 6.08
CA TYR A 37 -18.66 1.06 4.78
C TYR A 37 -20.09 0.62 4.39
N SER A 38 -20.58 -0.50 4.94
CA SER A 38 -21.94 -0.99 4.66
C SER A 38 -23.04 -0.14 5.29
N LYS A 39 -22.69 0.67 6.30
CA LYS A 39 -23.61 1.54 7.06
C LYS A 39 -23.56 3.00 6.62
N LEU A 40 -22.73 3.35 5.63
CA LEU A 40 -22.67 4.72 5.13
C LEU A 40 -23.89 5.02 4.25
N ASP A 41 -24.57 6.14 4.54
CA ASP A 41 -25.63 6.67 3.66
C ASP A 41 -25.07 7.05 2.29
N LYS A 42 -23.84 7.58 2.29
CA LYS A 42 -23.13 8.01 1.09
C LYS A 42 -21.62 7.80 1.23
N LEU A 43 -21.04 7.09 0.26
CA LEU A 43 -19.59 6.96 0.10
C LEU A 43 -19.05 8.16 -0.68
N ILE A 44 -17.93 8.73 -0.23
CA ILE A 44 -17.26 9.86 -0.87
C ILE A 44 -15.88 9.40 -1.26
N ILE A 45 -15.60 9.38 -2.56
CA ILE A 45 -14.33 8.96 -3.14
C ILE A 45 -13.63 10.19 -3.71
N GLY A 46 -12.49 10.57 -3.12
CA GLY A 46 -11.61 11.60 -3.67
C GLY A 46 -10.70 11.02 -4.74
N VAL A 47 -10.57 11.68 -5.88
CA VAL A 47 -9.63 11.32 -6.94
C VAL A 47 -8.59 12.41 -7.06
N CYS A 48 -7.32 12.04 -6.93
CA CYS A 48 -6.19 12.95 -7.03
C CYS A 48 -5.21 12.45 -8.10
N GLY A 49 -5.03 13.21 -9.18
CA GLY A 49 -4.14 12.83 -10.28
C GLY A 49 -2.66 12.80 -9.91
N GLY A 50 -2.21 13.66 -8.97
CA GLY A 50 -0.80 13.77 -8.60
C GLY A 50 0.05 14.38 -9.73
N ASP A 51 1.26 13.85 -9.90
CA ASP A 51 2.32 14.40 -10.75
C ASP A 51 2.67 13.50 -11.94
N GLY A 52 3.28 14.10 -12.97
CA GLY A 52 3.88 13.38 -14.08
C GLY A 52 2.85 12.53 -14.86
N ILE A 53 3.07 11.21 -14.95
CA ILE A 53 2.10 10.29 -15.59
C ILE A 53 0.81 10.11 -14.78
N GLY A 54 0.80 10.55 -13.51
CA GLY A 54 -0.28 10.28 -12.57
C GLY A 54 -1.67 10.65 -13.07
N PRO A 55 -1.90 11.87 -13.60
CA PRO A 55 -3.20 12.26 -14.14
C PRO A 55 -3.70 11.33 -15.26
N TYR A 56 -2.79 10.80 -16.09
CA TYR A 56 -3.15 9.91 -17.20
C TYR A 56 -3.59 8.54 -16.71
N ILE A 57 -2.78 7.90 -15.88
CA ILE A 57 -3.10 6.57 -15.36
C ILE A 57 -4.25 6.59 -14.35
N CYS A 58 -4.39 7.69 -13.60
CA CYS A 58 -5.50 7.89 -12.67
C CYS A 58 -6.81 8.08 -13.42
N ALA A 59 -6.83 8.83 -14.54
CA ALA A 59 -8.00 8.94 -15.40
C ALA A 59 -8.44 7.58 -15.97
N SER A 60 -7.50 6.76 -16.46
CA SER A 60 -7.81 5.40 -16.93
C SER A 60 -8.39 4.51 -15.82
N ALA A 61 -7.83 4.58 -14.61
CA ALA A 61 -8.36 3.84 -13.46
C ALA A 61 -9.71 4.36 -12.96
N GLN A 62 -9.93 5.68 -12.97
CA GLN A 62 -11.21 6.29 -12.62
C GLN A 62 -12.32 5.81 -13.57
N LYS A 63 -12.07 5.72 -14.87
CA LYS A 63 -13.05 5.16 -15.83
C LYS A 63 -13.49 3.75 -15.45
N VAL A 64 -12.54 2.89 -15.05
CA VAL A 64 -12.84 1.52 -14.60
C VAL A 64 -13.61 1.53 -13.28
N MET A 65 -13.22 2.38 -12.33
CA MET A 65 -13.91 2.55 -11.04
C MET A 65 -15.36 3.02 -11.21
N GLU A 66 -15.58 4.04 -12.05
CA GLU A 66 -16.90 4.59 -12.37
C GLU A 66 -17.78 3.55 -13.04
N PHE A 67 -17.23 2.75 -13.97
CA PHE A 67 -17.95 1.63 -14.57
C PHE A 67 -18.40 0.61 -13.51
N LEU A 68 -17.50 0.21 -12.61
CA LEU A 68 -17.82 -0.74 -11.54
C LEU A 68 -18.84 -0.20 -10.53
N LEU A 69 -18.85 1.12 -10.29
CA LEU A 69 -19.73 1.77 -9.33
C LEU A 69 -20.94 2.47 -9.98
N ALA A 70 -21.18 2.25 -11.27
CA ALA A 70 -22.19 2.98 -12.04
C ALA A 70 -23.59 2.92 -11.40
N ASP A 71 -23.97 1.76 -10.87
CA ASP A 71 -25.25 1.56 -10.17
C ASP A 71 -25.37 2.42 -8.90
N LYS A 72 -24.29 2.50 -8.10
CA LYS A 72 -24.28 3.29 -6.87
C LYS A 72 -24.15 4.79 -7.12
N ILE A 73 -23.42 5.18 -8.16
CA ILE A 73 -23.32 6.57 -8.60
C ILE A 73 -24.70 7.05 -9.07
N ALA A 74 -25.38 6.28 -9.93
CA ALA A 74 -26.72 6.60 -10.40
C ALA A 74 -27.74 6.67 -9.25
N ALA A 75 -27.58 5.82 -8.23
CA ALA A 75 -28.41 5.83 -7.03
C ALA A 75 -28.04 6.95 -6.01
N GLY A 76 -27.03 7.79 -6.29
CA GLY A 76 -26.56 8.84 -5.38
C GLY A 76 -25.85 8.34 -4.12
N LYS A 77 -25.54 7.04 -4.04
CA LYS A 77 -24.85 6.41 -2.90
C LYS A 77 -23.33 6.58 -2.95
N VAL A 78 -22.78 6.92 -4.11
CA VAL A 78 -21.35 7.23 -4.30
C VAL A 78 -21.24 8.64 -4.88
N GLU A 79 -20.42 9.47 -4.27
CA GLU A 79 -19.98 10.76 -4.80
C GLU A 79 -18.48 10.71 -5.11
N ILE A 80 -18.13 11.10 -6.33
CA ILE A 80 -16.75 11.24 -6.76
C ILE A 80 -16.38 12.72 -6.69
N ARG A 81 -15.29 13.03 -6.01
CA ARG A 81 -14.72 14.39 -5.91
C ARG A 81 -13.36 14.42 -6.56
N GLN A 82 -13.15 15.38 -7.45
CA GLN A 82 -11.80 15.69 -7.92
C GLN A 82 -11.09 16.53 -6.86
N ILE A 83 -9.88 16.11 -6.50
CA ILE A 83 -9.06 16.73 -5.46
C ILE A 83 -7.76 17.19 -6.11
N ASP A 84 -7.65 18.51 -6.28
CA ASP A 84 -6.47 19.16 -6.85
C ASP A 84 -5.51 19.66 -5.76
N GLY A 85 -4.34 20.13 -6.19
CA GLY A 85 -3.37 20.81 -5.32
C GLY A 85 -2.28 19.91 -4.73
N LEU A 86 -2.31 18.60 -4.97
CA LEU A 86 -1.22 17.69 -4.59
C LEU A 86 -0.02 17.69 -5.56
N THR A 87 -0.03 18.54 -6.59
CA THR A 87 1.09 18.62 -7.55
C THR A 87 2.34 19.20 -6.90
N ILE A 88 3.50 18.87 -7.46
CA ILE A 88 4.79 19.35 -6.98
C ILE A 88 4.91 20.88 -7.09
N GLU A 89 4.33 21.48 -8.14
CA GLU A 89 4.29 22.94 -8.32
C GLU A 89 3.58 23.61 -7.16
N ARG A 90 2.36 23.15 -6.83
CA ARG A 90 1.55 23.73 -5.77
C ARG A 90 2.18 23.54 -4.39
N ARG A 91 2.70 22.33 -4.13
CA ARG A 91 3.40 22.00 -2.89
C ARG A 91 4.67 22.84 -2.70
N ALA A 92 5.43 23.07 -3.77
CA ALA A 92 6.62 23.92 -3.76
C ALA A 92 6.25 25.40 -3.54
N GLU A 93 5.17 25.89 -4.15
CA GLU A 93 4.66 27.26 -3.96
C GLU A 93 4.36 27.57 -2.48
N VAL A 94 3.69 26.65 -1.78
CA VAL A 94 3.32 26.84 -0.37
C VAL A 94 4.33 26.25 0.62
N MET A 95 5.42 25.63 0.12
CA MET A 95 6.46 24.97 0.91
C MET A 95 5.92 23.93 1.91
N LYS A 96 4.92 23.14 1.50
CA LYS A 96 4.30 22.09 2.33
C LYS A 96 4.26 20.76 1.62
N ALA A 97 4.30 19.67 2.39
CA ALA A 97 4.10 18.33 1.86
C ALA A 97 2.69 18.15 1.28
N ILE A 98 1.69 18.78 1.90
CA ILE A 98 0.30 18.83 1.46
C ILE A 98 -0.19 20.25 1.74
N PRO A 99 -0.74 20.98 0.76
CA PRO A 99 -1.42 22.26 1.03
C PRO A 99 -2.60 22.07 1.99
N ASP A 100 -2.85 23.06 2.85
CA ASP A 100 -3.85 22.92 3.93
C ASP A 100 -5.27 22.73 3.37
N ASP A 101 -5.63 23.50 2.34
CA ASP A 101 -6.90 23.41 1.61
C ASP A 101 -7.09 22.03 0.97
N THR A 102 -6.03 21.49 0.34
CA THR A 102 -6.06 20.13 -0.19
C THR A 102 -6.23 19.08 0.90
N LEU A 103 -5.57 19.22 2.05
CA LEU A 103 -5.71 18.30 3.18
C LEU A 103 -7.13 18.31 3.77
N GLU A 104 -7.75 19.49 3.85
CA GLU A 104 -9.14 19.63 4.29
C GLU A 104 -10.10 18.88 3.36
N GLU A 105 -9.93 18.98 2.03
CA GLU A 105 -10.75 18.23 1.08
C GLU A 105 -10.51 16.72 1.15
N LEU A 106 -9.25 16.28 1.32
CA LEU A 106 -8.93 14.87 1.53
C LEU A 106 -9.62 14.30 2.78
N LYS A 107 -9.64 15.06 3.89
CA LYS A 107 -10.29 14.67 5.15
C LYS A 107 -11.83 14.66 5.09
N LYS A 108 -12.44 15.17 4.01
CA LYS A 108 -13.88 15.03 3.71
C LYS A 108 -14.22 13.76 2.93
N CYS A 109 -13.22 13.04 2.44
CA CYS A 109 -13.39 11.80 1.70
C CYS A 109 -13.29 10.60 2.65
N HIS A 110 -13.98 9.50 2.32
CA HIS A 110 -13.83 8.22 3.02
C HIS A 110 -12.72 7.38 2.39
N VAL A 111 -12.58 7.51 1.07
CA VAL A 111 -11.66 6.75 0.23
C VAL A 111 -11.00 7.70 -0.76
N ILE A 112 -9.72 7.49 -1.03
CA ILE A 112 -8.93 8.31 -1.95
C ILE A 112 -8.29 7.39 -3.00
N LEU A 113 -8.50 7.69 -4.28
CA LEU A 113 -7.73 7.14 -5.40
C LEU A 113 -6.66 8.16 -5.78
N LYS A 114 -5.39 7.80 -5.64
CA LYS A 114 -4.27 8.74 -5.75
C LYS A 114 -3.25 8.27 -6.79
N GLY A 115 -3.00 9.10 -7.80
CA GLY A 115 -1.86 8.94 -8.71
C GLY A 115 -0.52 9.27 -8.03
N PRO A 116 0.63 8.86 -8.60
CA PRO A 116 1.95 9.12 -8.03
C PRO A 116 2.22 10.61 -7.81
N THR A 117 3.02 10.94 -6.79
CA THR A 117 3.47 12.31 -6.49
C THR A 117 4.99 12.36 -6.45
N THR A 118 5.57 13.44 -6.94
CA THR A 118 7.01 13.68 -6.96
C THR A 118 7.49 14.02 -5.55
N THR A 119 8.60 13.40 -5.14
CA THR A 119 9.37 13.78 -3.95
C THR A 119 10.72 14.30 -4.45
N PRO A 120 11.04 15.59 -4.25
CA PRO A 120 12.29 16.17 -4.76
C PRO A 120 13.53 15.48 -4.19
N ALA A 121 14.49 15.20 -5.06
CA ALA A 121 15.82 14.74 -4.70
C ALA A 121 16.84 15.89 -4.79
N LYS A 122 18.02 15.70 -4.19
CA LYS A 122 19.12 16.67 -4.29
C LYS A 122 19.52 16.85 -5.76
N GLY A 123 19.38 18.08 -6.27
CA GLY A 123 19.67 18.43 -7.65
C GLY A 123 18.44 18.58 -8.56
N ASP A 124 17.24 18.26 -8.06
CA ASP A 124 15.99 18.57 -8.75
C ASP A 124 15.73 20.09 -8.76
N PRO A 125 14.92 20.59 -9.72
CA PRO A 125 14.56 22.02 -9.79
C PRO A 125 13.62 22.46 -8.65
N TRP A 126 13.16 21.52 -7.82
CA TRP A 126 12.19 21.75 -6.76
C TRP A 126 12.85 21.94 -5.40
N PRO A 127 12.27 22.75 -4.49
CA PRO A 127 12.76 22.87 -3.13
C PRO A 127 12.67 21.52 -2.40
N ASN A 128 13.55 21.32 -1.42
CA ASN A 128 13.50 20.14 -0.57
C ASN A 128 12.25 20.20 0.33
N ILE A 129 11.21 19.46 -0.03
CA ILE A 129 9.95 19.35 0.71
C ILE A 129 9.68 17.88 1.09
N GLU A 130 9.03 17.66 2.23
CA GLU A 130 8.64 16.30 2.64
C GLU A 130 7.71 15.65 1.59
N SER A 131 7.83 14.33 1.46
CA SER A 131 7.03 13.51 0.56
C SER A 131 5.53 13.60 0.89
N ALA A 132 4.70 13.91 -0.11
CA ALA A 132 3.24 13.88 0.04
C ALA A 132 2.74 12.49 0.47
N ASN A 133 3.32 11.41 -0.04
CA ASN A 133 2.93 10.04 0.34
C ASN A 133 3.12 9.79 1.84
N VAL A 134 4.29 10.18 2.37
CA VAL A 134 4.60 10.02 3.80
C VAL A 134 3.70 10.92 4.64
N ALA A 135 3.52 12.18 4.24
CA ALA A 135 2.65 13.10 4.95
C ALA A 135 1.19 12.63 4.96
N MET A 136 0.65 12.14 3.83
CA MET A 136 -0.73 11.65 3.76
C MET A 136 -0.95 10.43 4.66
N ARG A 137 0.00 9.49 4.69
CA ARG A 137 -0.08 8.31 5.57
C ARG A 137 -0.12 8.70 7.04
N LYS A 138 0.63 9.73 7.44
CA LYS A 138 0.63 10.26 8.82
C LYS A 138 -0.66 11.04 9.12
N GLU A 139 -1.02 11.99 8.27
CA GLU A 139 -2.16 12.90 8.48
C GLU A 139 -3.52 12.22 8.43
N LEU A 140 -3.62 11.10 7.71
CA LEU A 140 -4.82 10.28 7.57
C LEU A 140 -4.73 8.98 8.40
N ASP A 141 -3.68 8.80 9.19
CA ASP A 141 -3.40 7.61 10.02
C ASP A 141 -3.62 6.28 9.27
N LEU A 142 -3.01 6.18 8.09
CA LEU A 142 -3.12 5.01 7.21
C LEU A 142 -2.13 3.92 7.63
N PHE A 143 -2.42 3.29 8.77
CA PHE A 143 -1.52 2.40 9.50
C PHE A 143 -1.16 1.09 8.79
N ALA A 144 -1.98 0.61 7.86
CA ALA A 144 -1.73 -0.65 7.16
C ALA A 144 -1.45 -0.39 5.68
N ASN A 145 -0.23 -0.66 5.23
CA ASN A 145 0.07 -0.80 3.82
C ASN A 145 -0.19 -2.26 3.40
N VAL A 146 -1.24 -2.49 2.61
CA VAL A 146 -1.66 -3.79 2.12
C VAL A 146 -1.19 -3.97 0.69
N ARG A 147 -0.42 -5.04 0.45
CA ARG A 147 0.13 -5.39 -0.87
C ARG A 147 -0.15 -6.86 -1.18
N PRO A 148 -1.03 -7.19 -2.14
CA PRO A 148 -1.17 -8.56 -2.63
C PRO A 148 -0.11 -8.88 -3.68
N VAL A 149 0.39 -10.11 -3.67
CA VAL A 149 1.32 -10.65 -4.67
C VAL A 149 0.83 -12.03 -5.07
N SER A 150 0.54 -12.24 -6.35
CA SER A 150 0.05 -13.51 -6.87
C SER A 150 0.86 -13.94 -8.09
N VAL A 151 1.36 -15.17 -8.04
CA VAL A 151 2.07 -15.85 -9.14
C VAL A 151 1.57 -17.31 -9.17
N PRO A 152 0.41 -17.57 -9.79
CA PRO A 152 -0.27 -18.87 -9.73
C PRO A 152 0.60 -20.06 -10.14
N GLU A 153 1.44 -19.89 -11.16
CA GLU A 153 2.36 -20.92 -11.66
C GLU A 153 3.44 -21.32 -10.63
N LEU A 154 3.71 -20.47 -9.66
CA LEU A 154 4.63 -20.73 -8.54
C LEU A 154 3.89 -21.15 -7.26
N GLY A 155 2.55 -21.22 -7.29
CA GLY A 155 1.69 -21.45 -6.13
C GLY A 155 1.69 -20.30 -5.13
N ILE A 156 2.02 -19.08 -5.58
CA ILE A 156 2.14 -17.89 -4.74
C ILE A 156 0.82 -17.13 -4.75
N ASP A 157 0.26 -16.91 -3.56
CA ASP A 157 -0.85 -16.00 -3.30
C ASP A 157 -0.65 -15.38 -1.90
N TRP A 158 0.17 -14.33 -1.88
CA TRP A 158 0.60 -13.65 -0.68
C TRP A 158 -0.17 -12.35 -0.48
N THR A 159 -0.44 -12.01 0.78
CA THR A 159 -0.97 -10.70 1.13
C THR A 159 -0.19 -10.14 2.32
N PHE A 160 0.48 -9.02 2.10
CA PHE A 160 1.31 -8.37 3.10
C PHE A 160 0.52 -7.28 3.80
N PHE A 161 0.58 -7.26 5.13
CA PHE A 161 0.09 -6.21 6.03
C PHE A 161 1.29 -5.56 6.72
N ARG A 162 1.82 -4.54 6.07
CA ARG A 162 2.94 -3.75 6.56
C ARG A 162 2.44 -2.62 7.46
N GLU A 163 2.95 -2.54 8.68
CA GLU A 163 2.75 -1.38 9.55
C GLU A 163 3.34 -0.13 8.86
N ASN A 164 2.63 1.00 8.86
CA ASN A 164 2.91 2.11 7.95
C ASN A 164 2.94 3.48 8.65
N THR A 165 2.84 3.50 9.99
CA THR A 165 2.80 4.72 10.82
C THR A 165 3.87 4.77 11.92
N GLU A 166 4.60 3.68 12.15
CA GLU A 166 5.61 3.50 13.20
C GLU A 166 6.91 2.89 12.64
N GLY A 167 7.74 2.35 13.55
CA GLY A 167 9.06 1.79 13.24
C GLY A 167 10.14 2.84 12.99
N SER A 168 11.28 2.40 12.46
CA SER A 168 12.39 3.30 12.09
C SER A 168 12.02 4.27 10.98
N TYR A 169 11.00 3.97 10.18
CA TYR A 169 10.46 4.88 9.17
C TYR A 169 9.81 6.14 9.79
N ALA A 170 9.25 6.00 10.99
CA ALA A 170 8.62 7.12 11.69
C ALA A 170 9.63 7.99 12.43
N LEU A 171 10.67 7.40 13.04
CA LEU A 171 11.60 8.11 13.92
C LEU A 171 13.06 8.17 13.46
N GLY A 172 13.40 7.53 12.34
CA GLY A 172 14.78 7.53 11.83
C GLY A 172 15.28 8.93 11.50
N SER A 173 14.43 9.81 10.98
CA SER A 173 14.78 11.22 10.73
C SER A 173 14.93 12.07 12.00
N ASP A 174 14.49 11.57 13.16
CA ASP A 174 14.70 12.22 14.47
C ASP A 174 16.04 11.81 15.11
N GLY A 175 16.81 10.95 14.44
CA GLY A 175 18.15 10.56 14.86
C GLY A 175 19.15 11.71 14.83
N PHE A 176 20.26 11.55 15.56
CA PHE A 176 21.30 12.57 15.65
C PHE A 176 22.66 11.99 16.06
N PHE A 177 23.71 12.73 15.71
CA PHE A 177 25.04 12.52 16.24
C PHE A 177 25.11 13.00 17.68
N VAL A 178 25.37 12.08 18.61
CA VAL A 178 25.69 12.38 20.01
C VAL A 178 27.10 13.00 20.06
N SER A 179 28.03 12.45 19.27
CA SER A 179 29.36 13.00 19.00
C SER A 179 29.74 12.73 17.54
N ASP A 180 30.89 13.23 17.08
CA ASP A 180 31.41 12.98 15.73
C ASP A 180 31.58 11.48 15.40
N ASP A 181 31.76 10.64 16.43
CA ASP A 181 31.97 9.20 16.31
C ASP A 181 30.74 8.35 16.68
N LEU A 182 29.63 8.97 17.13
CA LEU A 182 28.46 8.25 17.60
C LEU A 182 27.16 8.86 17.06
N ALA A 183 26.51 8.14 16.15
CA ALA A 183 25.15 8.42 15.70
C ALA A 183 24.14 7.47 16.35
N MET A 184 22.94 7.98 16.63
CA MET A 184 21.83 7.17 17.14
C MET A 184 20.55 7.52 16.40
N ASP A 185 19.88 6.49 15.89
CA ASP A 185 18.55 6.55 15.30
C ASP A 185 17.56 5.77 16.17
N PHE A 186 16.27 6.05 15.98
CA PHE A 186 15.22 5.50 16.84
C PHE A 186 14.23 4.64 16.04
N CYS A 187 13.66 3.66 16.73
CA CYS A 187 12.55 2.84 16.29
C CYS A 187 11.47 2.87 17.37
N VAL A 188 10.20 2.90 16.97
CA VAL A 188 9.06 2.89 17.89
C VAL A 188 8.06 1.82 17.48
N ALA A 189 7.49 1.17 18.48
CA ALA A 189 6.27 0.38 18.34
C ALA A 189 5.38 0.68 19.55
N THR A 190 4.09 0.88 19.32
CA THR A 190 3.09 1.10 20.36
C THR A 190 2.11 -0.06 20.39
N HIS A 191 1.50 -0.31 21.55
CA HIS A 191 0.51 -1.40 21.67
C HIS A 191 -0.63 -1.22 20.68
N GLN A 192 -1.17 0.00 20.57
CA GLN A 192 -2.28 0.34 19.68
C GLN A 192 -1.90 0.14 18.21
N GLY A 193 -0.73 0.66 17.80
CA GLY A 193 -0.23 0.54 16.43
C GLY A 193 0.05 -0.90 16.01
N THR A 194 0.66 -1.68 16.90
CA THR A 194 0.94 -3.10 16.67
C THR A 194 -0.31 -3.98 16.69
N GLU A 195 -1.24 -3.75 17.63
CA GLU A 195 -2.46 -4.54 17.72
C GLU A 195 -3.33 -4.41 16.47
N ARG A 196 -3.54 -3.19 15.97
CA ARG A 196 -4.41 -2.94 14.82
C ARG A 196 -3.90 -3.58 13.52
N ILE A 197 -2.59 -3.56 13.28
CA ILE A 197 -2.00 -4.18 12.07
C ILE A 197 -2.05 -5.71 12.14
N ILE A 198 -1.82 -6.28 13.32
CA ILE A 198 -1.93 -7.73 13.52
C ILE A 198 -3.39 -8.18 13.34
N ARG A 199 -4.35 -7.51 13.99
CA ARG A 199 -5.77 -7.81 13.83
C ARG A 199 -6.20 -7.71 12.37
N ALA A 200 -5.75 -6.69 11.63
CA ALA A 200 -6.05 -6.55 10.21
C ALA A 200 -5.58 -7.77 9.38
N GLY A 201 -4.38 -8.28 9.64
CA GLY A 201 -3.87 -9.48 8.98
C GLY A 201 -4.65 -10.75 9.34
N PHE A 202 -4.96 -10.97 10.62
CA PHE A 202 -5.76 -12.12 11.08
C PHE A 202 -7.19 -12.09 10.54
N GLU A 203 -7.85 -10.93 10.58
CA GLU A 203 -9.18 -10.74 9.98
C GLU A 203 -9.17 -11.06 8.49
N HIS A 204 -8.17 -10.58 7.76
CA HIS A 204 -8.03 -10.90 6.34
C HIS A 204 -7.82 -12.40 6.10
N ALA A 205 -6.94 -13.05 6.86
CA ALA A 205 -6.68 -14.48 6.73
C ALA A 205 -7.94 -15.33 6.97
N LYS A 206 -8.75 -14.95 7.95
CA LYS A 206 -10.05 -15.57 8.25
C LYS A 206 -11.06 -15.34 7.13
N LYS A 207 -11.27 -14.09 6.73
CA LYS A 207 -12.28 -13.70 5.72
C LYS A 207 -12.02 -14.34 4.35
N THR A 208 -10.76 -14.47 3.97
CA THR A 208 -10.36 -15.06 2.69
C THR A 208 -10.22 -16.59 2.74
N GLY A 209 -10.33 -17.20 3.92
CA GLY A 209 -10.09 -18.64 4.10
C GLY A 209 -8.62 -19.05 3.96
N LYS A 210 -7.68 -18.10 3.81
CA LYS A 210 -6.24 -18.35 3.77
C LYS A 210 -5.74 -18.99 5.07
N ASN A 211 -6.35 -18.64 6.21
CA ASN A 211 -6.19 -19.27 7.54
C ASN A 211 -4.74 -19.51 8.01
N TYR A 212 -3.77 -18.72 7.51
CA TYR A 212 -2.37 -18.79 7.91
C TYR A 212 -1.72 -17.40 7.89
N VAL A 213 -1.15 -16.99 9.03
CA VAL A 213 -0.49 -15.69 9.22
C VAL A 213 0.96 -15.88 9.65
N SER A 214 1.89 -15.28 8.94
CA SER A 214 3.32 -15.24 9.30
C SER A 214 3.68 -13.87 9.87
N ILE A 215 4.11 -13.84 11.13
CA ILE A 215 4.58 -12.63 11.82
C ILE A 215 6.07 -12.48 11.55
N ILE A 216 6.48 -11.47 10.79
CA ILE A 216 7.87 -11.31 10.36
C ILE A 216 8.58 -10.23 11.18
N VAL A 217 9.62 -10.63 11.91
CA VAL A 217 10.29 -9.78 12.90
C VAL A 217 11.78 -10.08 13.00
N LYS A 218 12.53 -9.35 13.84
CA LYS A 218 13.87 -9.70 14.30
C LYS A 218 13.95 -9.69 15.83
N ALA A 219 12.94 -10.24 16.51
CA ALA A 219 12.82 -10.27 17.97
C ALA A 219 13.96 -11.01 18.70
N ASN A 220 14.76 -11.82 17.98
CA ASN A 220 15.99 -12.40 18.55
C ASN A 220 17.08 -11.35 18.83
N ILE A 221 17.07 -10.20 18.14
CA ILE A 221 17.99 -9.07 18.33
C ILE A 221 17.26 -7.85 18.87
N ILE A 222 16.14 -7.47 18.25
CA ILE A 222 15.35 -6.28 18.60
C ILE A 222 14.31 -6.68 19.65
N LYS A 223 14.69 -6.60 20.93
CA LYS A 223 13.89 -7.21 22.01
C LYS A 223 12.59 -6.49 22.34
N THR A 224 12.57 -5.16 22.27
CA THR A 224 11.46 -4.36 22.80
C THR A 224 10.35 -4.17 21.76
N THR A 225 10.66 -3.56 20.61
CA THR A 225 9.65 -3.26 19.58
C THR A 225 9.13 -4.52 18.91
N ASP A 226 10.03 -5.42 18.49
CA ASP A 226 9.62 -6.64 17.80
C ASP A 226 9.12 -7.69 18.78
N GLY A 227 9.63 -7.69 20.01
CA GLY A 227 9.08 -8.51 21.10
C GLY A 227 7.62 -8.16 21.38
N LEU A 228 7.27 -6.87 21.42
CA LEU A 228 5.88 -6.43 21.52
C LEU A 228 5.00 -6.99 20.40
N PHE A 229 5.54 -7.05 19.17
CA PHE A 229 4.85 -7.62 18.01
C PHE A 229 4.53 -9.10 18.19
N VAL A 230 5.49 -9.89 18.70
CA VAL A 230 5.30 -11.31 19.02
C VAL A 230 4.29 -11.49 20.14
N ASP A 231 4.45 -10.76 21.25
CA ASP A 231 3.58 -10.86 22.42
C ASP A 231 2.12 -10.53 22.09
N LEU A 232 1.89 -9.53 21.22
CA LEU A 232 0.55 -9.16 20.79
C LEU A 232 -0.01 -10.15 19.77
N ALA A 233 0.80 -10.68 18.85
CA ALA A 233 0.35 -11.72 17.94
C ALA A 233 -0.19 -12.94 18.68
N ASP A 234 0.53 -13.42 19.70
CA ASP A 234 0.09 -14.58 20.50
C ASP A 234 -1.17 -14.31 21.32
N LYS A 235 -1.37 -13.06 21.77
CA LYS A 235 -2.60 -12.66 22.45
C LYS A 235 -3.77 -12.60 21.49
N ILE A 236 -3.58 -11.96 20.33
CA ILE A 236 -4.62 -11.74 19.32
C ILE A 236 -5.04 -13.06 18.68
N ALA A 237 -4.10 -13.98 18.42
CA ALA A 237 -4.38 -15.28 17.81
C ALA A 237 -5.44 -16.10 18.58
N LYS A 238 -5.60 -15.86 19.90
CA LYS A 238 -6.65 -16.50 20.71
C LYS A 238 -8.06 -16.13 20.28
N ASP A 239 -8.23 -14.97 19.65
CA ASP A 239 -9.51 -14.50 19.10
C ASP A 239 -9.81 -15.15 17.72
N TYR A 240 -8.84 -15.85 17.11
CA TYR A 240 -8.91 -16.45 15.76
C TYR A 240 -8.45 -17.92 15.78
N PRO A 241 -9.13 -18.84 16.49
CA PRO A 241 -8.69 -20.22 16.66
C PRO A 241 -8.54 -21.02 15.36
N GLU A 242 -9.19 -20.60 14.27
CA GLU A 242 -9.10 -21.20 12.94
C GLU A 242 -7.89 -20.72 12.12
N VAL A 243 -7.27 -19.59 12.50
CA VAL A 243 -6.11 -19.02 11.80
C VAL A 243 -4.84 -19.49 12.49
N LYS A 244 -4.06 -20.31 11.80
CA LYS A 244 -2.72 -20.69 12.28
C LYS A 244 -1.77 -19.51 12.15
N HIS A 245 -0.84 -19.36 13.08
CA HIS A 245 0.22 -18.38 12.96
C HIS A 245 1.58 -18.92 13.37
N ASP A 246 2.62 -18.38 12.75
CA ASP A 246 4.02 -18.65 13.08
C ASP A 246 4.80 -17.33 13.12
N VAL A 247 5.85 -17.31 13.94
CA VAL A 247 6.82 -16.21 13.97
C VAL A 247 8.03 -16.59 13.11
N TRP A 248 8.39 -15.71 12.18
CA TRP A 248 9.55 -15.88 11.32
C TRP A 248 10.52 -14.72 11.50
N PHE A 249 11.82 -15.03 11.43
CA PHE A 249 12.82 -13.98 11.38
C PHE A 249 13.00 -13.46 9.96
N VAL A 250 13.08 -12.13 9.82
CA VAL A 250 13.15 -11.44 8.52
C VAL A 250 14.23 -12.02 7.58
N ASP A 251 15.41 -12.38 8.11
CA ASP A 251 16.52 -12.96 7.35
C ASP A 251 16.26 -14.37 6.82
N ILE A 252 15.57 -15.22 7.59
CA ILE A 252 15.17 -16.53 7.07
C ILE A 252 13.96 -16.40 6.15
N THR A 253 13.06 -15.45 6.39
CA THR A 253 11.91 -15.18 5.52
C THR A 253 12.36 -14.83 4.11
N THR A 254 13.31 -13.92 3.94
CA THR A 254 13.82 -13.56 2.59
C THR A 254 14.38 -14.78 1.85
N ALA A 255 15.13 -15.64 2.54
CA ALA A 255 15.61 -16.90 1.96
C ALA A 255 14.49 -17.89 1.60
N LYS A 256 13.38 -17.89 2.37
CA LYS A 256 12.24 -18.79 2.15
C LYS A 256 11.22 -18.29 1.14
N LEU A 257 11.19 -17.01 0.82
CA LEU A 257 10.39 -16.48 -0.30
C LEU A 257 10.85 -17.05 -1.64
N ILE A 258 12.16 -17.28 -1.80
CA ILE A 258 12.73 -17.82 -3.05
C ILE A 258 12.87 -19.34 -3.06
N ASP A 259 12.59 -20.01 -1.94
CA ASP A 259 12.67 -21.47 -1.82
C ASP A 259 11.39 -22.13 -2.36
N PRO A 260 11.43 -22.86 -3.50
CA PRO A 260 10.24 -23.48 -4.09
C PRO A 260 9.53 -24.46 -3.17
N ALA A 261 10.25 -25.05 -2.20
CA ALA A 261 9.68 -25.99 -1.24
C ALA A 261 8.90 -25.32 -0.10
N ARG A 262 8.99 -23.99 0.04
CA ARG A 262 8.43 -23.25 1.18
C ARG A 262 7.58 -22.05 0.78
N ARG A 263 7.90 -21.39 -0.33
CA ARG A 263 7.26 -20.14 -0.75
C ARG A 263 5.72 -20.24 -0.86
N SER A 264 5.20 -21.40 -1.25
CA SER A 264 3.76 -21.67 -1.39
C SER A 264 3.02 -21.84 -0.06
N ASP A 265 3.74 -22.12 1.03
CA ASP A 265 3.16 -22.33 2.36
C ASP A 265 2.71 -21.01 2.98
N PHE A 266 3.40 -19.91 2.65
CA PHE A 266 3.03 -18.58 3.09
C PHE A 266 1.73 -18.09 2.44
N LYS A 267 0.95 -17.32 3.20
CA LYS A 267 -0.35 -16.77 2.78
C LYS A 267 -0.50 -15.31 3.16
N VAL A 268 -0.58 -15.01 4.46
CA VAL A 268 -0.68 -13.64 4.97
C VAL A 268 0.56 -13.31 5.77
N PHE A 269 1.14 -12.14 5.54
CA PHE A 269 2.31 -11.66 6.26
C PHE A 269 1.91 -10.43 7.07
N VAL A 270 2.31 -10.36 8.34
CA VAL A 270 2.18 -9.14 9.15
C VAL A 270 3.55 -8.75 9.65
N LEU A 271 3.93 -7.50 9.43
CA LEU A 271 5.31 -7.07 9.67
C LEU A 271 5.46 -5.58 10.00
N PRO A 272 6.44 -5.21 10.85
CA PRO A 272 6.87 -3.83 11.05
C PRO A 272 7.27 -3.14 9.74
N ASN A 273 7.20 -1.81 9.75
CA ASN A 273 7.35 -0.96 8.57
C ASN A 273 8.59 -1.25 7.71
N LEU A 274 9.78 -1.26 8.33
CA LEU A 274 11.05 -1.45 7.62
C LEU A 274 11.15 -2.83 6.95
N TYR A 275 10.72 -3.89 7.62
CA TYR A 275 10.75 -5.24 7.05
C TYR A 275 9.69 -5.39 5.96
N GLY A 276 8.53 -4.78 6.16
CA GLY A 276 7.46 -4.70 5.16
C GLY A 276 7.93 -4.09 3.86
N ASP A 277 8.67 -2.99 3.95
CA ASP A 277 9.27 -2.33 2.79
C ASP A 277 10.12 -3.29 1.96
N ILE A 278 11.12 -3.91 2.60
CA ILE A 278 12.11 -4.76 1.92
C ILE A 278 11.45 -6.01 1.35
N ILE A 279 10.69 -6.74 2.17
CA ILE A 279 10.11 -8.03 1.78
C ILE A 279 9.06 -7.88 0.68
N THR A 280 8.26 -6.80 0.71
CA THR A 280 7.24 -6.61 -0.33
C THR A 280 7.84 -6.24 -1.69
N ASP A 281 8.98 -5.55 -1.71
CA ASP A 281 9.71 -5.27 -2.94
C ASP A 281 10.36 -6.54 -3.53
N GLU A 282 10.91 -7.43 -2.69
CA GLU A 282 11.36 -8.76 -3.10
C GLU A 282 10.20 -9.58 -3.70
N ALA A 283 9.04 -9.59 -3.03
CA ALA A 283 7.86 -10.30 -3.50
C ALA A 283 7.33 -9.73 -4.83
N ALA A 284 7.30 -8.41 -4.99
CA ALA A 284 6.93 -7.78 -6.25
C ALA A 284 7.89 -8.13 -7.39
N GLN A 285 9.19 -8.27 -7.10
CA GLN A 285 10.16 -8.71 -8.10
C GLN A 285 9.88 -10.16 -8.57
N ILE A 286 9.44 -11.05 -7.67
CA ILE A 286 9.05 -12.43 -8.02
C ILE A 286 7.84 -12.43 -8.98
N GLN A 287 6.91 -11.48 -8.85
CA GLN A 287 5.73 -11.34 -9.72
C GLN A 287 6.03 -10.72 -11.10
N GLY A 288 7.26 -10.24 -11.33
CA GLY A 288 7.63 -9.59 -12.58
C GLY A 288 7.87 -8.08 -12.48
N GLY A 289 7.98 -7.55 -11.27
CA GLY A 289 8.51 -6.21 -10.99
C GLY A 289 7.52 -5.26 -10.30
N VAL A 290 8.08 -4.24 -9.64
CA VAL A 290 7.34 -3.25 -8.83
C VAL A 290 6.32 -2.41 -9.60
N GLY A 291 6.49 -2.27 -10.93
CA GLY A 291 5.65 -1.42 -11.77
C GLY A 291 4.22 -1.91 -11.95
N THR A 292 3.96 -3.20 -11.70
CA THR A 292 2.66 -3.83 -11.95
C THR A 292 1.86 -4.04 -10.67
N ALA A 293 2.35 -3.59 -9.52
CA ALA A 293 1.69 -3.78 -8.23
C ALA A 293 0.89 -2.53 -7.84
N GLY A 294 -0.37 -2.74 -7.43
CA GLY A 294 -1.19 -1.74 -6.74
C GLY A 294 -0.95 -1.82 -5.23
N SER A 295 -1.23 -0.74 -4.51
CA SER A 295 -1.18 -0.74 -3.04
C SER A 295 -2.39 -0.06 -2.41
N ALA A 296 -2.74 -0.52 -1.22
CA ALA A 296 -3.74 0.08 -0.38
C ALA A 296 -3.10 0.53 0.93
N ASN A 297 -3.36 1.77 1.35
CA ASN A 297 -2.99 2.30 2.64
C ASN A 297 -4.28 2.50 3.43
N ILE A 298 -4.48 1.73 4.48
CA ILE A 298 -5.73 1.64 5.22
C ILE A 298 -5.55 2.21 6.62
N GLY A 299 -6.44 3.10 7.01
CA GLY A 299 -6.64 3.57 8.37
C GLY A 299 -8.03 3.19 8.88
N ASN A 300 -8.36 3.59 10.11
CA ASN A 300 -9.71 3.37 10.66
C ASN A 300 -10.75 4.24 9.94
N ARG A 301 -10.40 5.50 9.67
CA ARG A 301 -11.33 6.50 9.10
C ARG A 301 -11.14 6.72 7.60
N TYR A 302 -9.93 6.56 7.10
CA TYR A 302 -9.58 6.87 5.71
C TYR A 302 -8.91 5.67 5.06
N ALA A 303 -9.06 5.55 3.75
CA ALA A 303 -8.30 4.60 2.95
C ALA A 303 -7.80 5.27 1.68
N MET A 304 -6.57 4.95 1.27
CA MET A 304 -5.93 5.50 0.08
C MET A 304 -5.38 4.38 -0.79
N PHE A 305 -5.78 4.38 -2.06
CA PHE A 305 -5.41 3.39 -3.06
C PHE A 305 -4.53 4.07 -4.11
N GLU A 306 -3.31 3.56 -4.29
CA GLU A 306 -2.28 4.20 -5.12
C GLU A 306 -1.42 3.18 -5.89
N ALA A 307 -0.81 3.66 -6.98
CA ALA A 307 0.28 2.96 -7.63
C ALA A 307 1.54 2.96 -6.75
N ILE A 308 2.34 1.90 -6.81
CA ILE A 308 3.60 1.81 -6.06
C ILE A 308 4.72 2.63 -6.74
N HIS A 309 4.69 2.77 -8.06
CA HIS A 309 5.75 3.45 -8.81
C HIS A 309 5.66 4.99 -8.71
N GLY A 310 6.75 5.67 -9.08
CA GLY A 310 6.84 7.13 -9.08
C GLY A 310 6.12 7.81 -10.26
N SER A 311 6.26 9.15 -10.33
CA SER A 311 5.56 10.03 -11.27
C SER A 311 6.10 10.02 -12.70
N ALA A 312 7.29 9.44 -12.95
CA ALA A 312 7.90 9.32 -14.27
C ALA A 312 7.81 10.60 -15.15
N PRO A 313 8.24 11.78 -14.65
CA PRO A 313 8.03 13.07 -15.31
C PRO A 313 8.61 13.12 -16.74
N ARG A 314 9.68 12.35 -16.99
CA ARG A 314 10.30 12.19 -18.30
C ARG A 314 9.32 11.75 -19.40
N MET A 315 8.33 10.92 -19.08
CA MET A 315 7.32 10.50 -20.07
C MET A 315 6.41 11.65 -20.48
N VAL A 316 6.14 12.59 -19.58
CA VAL A 316 5.36 13.80 -19.90
C VAL A 316 6.18 14.72 -20.80
N THR A 317 7.44 15.01 -20.42
CA THR A 317 8.30 15.91 -21.18
C THR A 317 8.61 15.40 -22.59
N GLU A 318 8.65 14.08 -22.78
CA GLU A 318 8.86 13.45 -24.09
C GLU A 318 7.56 13.22 -24.88
N GLY A 319 6.40 13.67 -24.39
CA GLY A 319 5.11 13.51 -25.07
C GLY A 319 4.62 12.06 -25.14
N ARG A 320 5.00 11.23 -24.16
CA ARG A 320 4.71 9.78 -24.08
C ARG A 320 3.74 9.41 -22.96
N ALA A 321 3.20 10.38 -22.22
CA ALA A 321 2.39 10.11 -21.04
C ALA A 321 1.13 9.28 -21.33
N GLN A 322 0.51 9.45 -22.51
CA GLN A 322 -0.62 8.62 -22.95
C GLN A 322 -0.29 7.12 -23.09
N TYR A 323 0.99 6.76 -23.20
CA TYR A 323 1.46 5.37 -23.27
C TYR A 323 1.89 4.81 -21.90
N ALA A 324 1.72 5.58 -20.82
CA ALA A 324 1.97 5.08 -19.47
C ALA A 324 1.03 3.92 -19.14
N ASP A 325 1.55 2.91 -18.45
CA ASP A 325 0.81 1.72 -18.06
C ASP A 325 -0.09 2.01 -16.85
N PRO A 326 -1.43 1.94 -16.98
CA PRO A 326 -2.35 2.21 -15.87
C PRO A 326 -2.62 0.99 -14.99
N CYS A 327 -2.01 -0.16 -15.25
CA CYS A 327 -2.29 -1.43 -14.59
C CYS A 327 -2.20 -1.35 -13.05
N SER A 328 -1.17 -0.69 -12.52
CA SER A 328 -0.97 -0.50 -11.07
C SER A 328 -2.14 0.26 -10.41
N MET A 329 -2.64 1.30 -11.08
CA MET A 329 -3.79 2.10 -10.60
C MET A 329 -5.10 1.33 -10.74
N ILE A 330 -5.31 0.56 -11.81
CA ILE A 330 -6.51 -0.28 -11.97
C ILE A 330 -6.51 -1.40 -10.93
N LYS A 331 -5.35 -2.00 -10.60
CA LYS A 331 -5.22 -2.93 -9.47
C LYS A 331 -5.55 -2.26 -8.14
N ALA A 332 -5.15 -1.00 -7.95
CA ALA A 332 -5.53 -0.24 -6.76
C ALA A 332 -7.06 -0.05 -6.67
N VAL A 333 -7.77 0.10 -7.81
CA VAL A 333 -9.24 0.09 -7.86
C VAL A 333 -9.82 -1.27 -7.46
N ALA A 334 -9.22 -2.39 -7.87
CA ALA A 334 -9.67 -3.71 -7.42
C ALA A 334 -9.56 -3.87 -5.89
N LEU A 335 -8.43 -3.44 -5.32
CA LEU A 335 -8.24 -3.38 -3.86
C LEU A 335 -9.27 -2.47 -3.19
N MET A 336 -9.60 -1.34 -3.82
CA MET A 336 -10.64 -0.44 -3.32
C MET A 336 -12.00 -1.12 -3.28
N MET A 337 -12.39 -1.85 -4.34
CA MET A 337 -13.67 -2.56 -4.38
C MET A 337 -13.78 -3.56 -3.23
N ASN A 338 -12.73 -4.33 -2.98
CA ASN A 338 -12.68 -5.28 -1.86
C ASN A 338 -12.84 -4.55 -0.50
N HIS A 339 -12.18 -3.40 -0.33
CA HIS A 339 -12.23 -2.61 0.90
C HIS A 339 -13.61 -2.02 1.20
N ILE A 340 -14.32 -1.53 0.18
CA ILE A 340 -15.65 -0.91 0.33
C ILE A 340 -16.80 -1.93 0.33
N GLY A 341 -16.49 -3.23 0.35
CA GLY A 341 -17.49 -4.32 0.40
C GLY A 341 -18.02 -4.79 -0.96
N GLU A 342 -17.43 -4.34 -2.07
CA GLU A 342 -17.78 -4.74 -3.43
C GLU A 342 -16.87 -5.89 -3.91
N SER A 343 -16.64 -6.90 -3.07
CA SER A 343 -15.62 -7.93 -3.30
C SER A 343 -15.80 -8.73 -4.59
N GLU A 344 -17.05 -8.99 -5.01
CA GLU A 344 -17.31 -9.65 -6.30
C GLU A 344 -16.85 -8.80 -7.49
N LYS A 345 -17.03 -7.46 -7.41
CA LYS A 345 -16.56 -6.55 -8.46
C LYS A 345 -15.03 -6.46 -8.47
N GLY A 346 -14.42 -6.44 -7.28
CA GLY A 346 -12.96 -6.52 -7.13
C GLY A 346 -12.38 -7.79 -7.75
N ARG A 347 -12.93 -8.95 -7.41
CA ARG A 347 -12.54 -10.26 -7.96
C ARG A 347 -12.67 -10.32 -9.49
N LYS A 348 -13.78 -9.82 -10.05
CA LYS A 348 -13.96 -9.74 -11.50
C LYS A 348 -12.90 -8.86 -12.16
N LEU A 349 -12.57 -7.72 -11.54
CA LEU A 349 -11.53 -6.83 -12.07
C LEU A 349 -10.14 -7.48 -12.02
N GLU A 350 -9.82 -8.21 -10.94
CA GLU A 350 -8.57 -8.98 -10.82
C GLU A 350 -8.46 -10.05 -11.91
N MET A 351 -9.51 -10.86 -12.13
CA MET A 351 -9.54 -11.86 -13.20
C MET A 351 -9.36 -11.23 -14.59
N ALA A 352 -10.03 -10.11 -14.85
CA ALA A 352 -9.91 -9.40 -16.11
C ALA A 352 -8.48 -8.86 -16.32
N LEU A 353 -7.88 -8.28 -15.28
CA LEU A 353 -6.49 -7.82 -15.31
C LEU A 353 -5.51 -8.95 -15.58
N ASP A 354 -5.69 -10.12 -14.96
CA ASP A 354 -4.82 -11.28 -15.19
C ASP A 354 -4.91 -11.76 -16.65
N ILE A 355 -6.12 -11.83 -17.21
CA ILE A 355 -6.30 -12.13 -18.63
C ILE A 355 -5.56 -11.11 -19.50
N CYS A 356 -5.77 -9.81 -19.25
CA CYS A 356 -5.18 -8.74 -20.04
C CYS A 356 -3.65 -8.64 -19.91
N THR A 357 -3.08 -8.99 -18.76
CA THR A 357 -1.67 -8.71 -18.43
C THR A 357 -0.79 -9.94 -18.32
N GLN A 358 -1.34 -11.10 -17.99
CA GLN A 358 -0.58 -12.33 -17.77
C GLN A 358 -0.82 -13.35 -18.88
N PHE A 359 -2.06 -13.50 -19.33
CA PHE A 359 -2.47 -14.57 -20.23
C PHE A 359 -2.58 -14.14 -21.70
N GLU A 360 -3.66 -13.46 -22.09
CA GLU A 360 -3.94 -13.11 -23.49
C GLU A 360 -2.97 -12.05 -24.02
N LYS A 361 -2.68 -11.03 -23.20
CA LYS A 361 -1.75 -9.93 -23.54
C LYS A 361 -2.02 -9.33 -24.93
N LYS A 362 -3.30 -9.20 -25.32
CA LYS A 362 -3.72 -8.69 -26.64
C LYS A 362 -3.17 -7.29 -26.92
N LEU A 363 -3.09 -6.46 -25.87
CA LEU A 363 -2.44 -5.16 -25.91
C LEU A 363 -1.18 -5.20 -25.05
N VAL A 364 -0.11 -4.57 -25.56
CA VAL A 364 1.19 -4.50 -24.87
C VAL A 364 1.49 -3.06 -24.51
N MET A 365 1.67 -2.79 -23.23
CA MET A 365 2.11 -1.50 -22.71
C MET A 365 3.63 -1.40 -22.84
N THR A 366 4.12 -0.47 -23.68
CA THR A 366 5.57 -0.29 -23.91
C THR A 366 6.10 1.04 -23.38
N GLY A 367 5.23 1.92 -22.88
CA GLY A 367 5.60 3.30 -22.55
C GLY A 367 5.92 4.17 -23.78
N ARG A 368 5.65 3.67 -25.00
CA ARG A 368 5.97 4.29 -26.28
C ARG A 368 4.83 4.09 -27.28
N SER A 369 4.91 4.81 -28.40
CA SER A 369 3.95 4.71 -29.51
C SER A 369 3.92 3.36 -30.23
N THR A 370 4.86 2.47 -29.92
CA THR A 370 4.86 1.08 -30.38
C THR A 370 3.98 0.16 -29.54
N GLY A 371 3.38 0.67 -28.46
CA GLY A 371 2.43 -0.05 -27.60
C GLY A 371 1.08 0.65 -27.54
N ALA A 372 0.17 0.07 -26.75
CA ALA A 372 -1.13 0.66 -26.50
C ALA A 372 -1.05 1.89 -25.59
N THR A 373 -2.05 2.75 -25.71
CA THR A 373 -2.31 3.84 -24.76
C THR A 373 -2.99 3.31 -23.49
N GLY A 374 -2.90 4.08 -22.40
CA GLY A 374 -3.59 3.74 -21.16
C GLY A 374 -5.11 3.63 -21.32
N ASP A 375 -5.69 4.44 -22.22
CA ASP A 375 -7.12 4.40 -22.53
C ASP A 375 -7.52 3.14 -23.32
N GLU A 376 -6.75 2.75 -24.33
CA GLU A 376 -6.98 1.48 -25.05
C GLU A 376 -6.86 0.28 -24.10
N PHE A 377 -5.89 0.31 -23.18
CA PHE A 377 -5.74 -0.73 -22.19
C PHE A 377 -6.90 -0.77 -21.19
N ALA A 378 -7.35 0.38 -20.69
CA ALA A 378 -8.51 0.45 -19.81
C ALA A 378 -9.77 -0.08 -20.51
N GLN A 379 -9.97 0.25 -21.80
CA GLN A 379 -11.06 -0.31 -22.59
C GLN A 379 -10.94 -1.83 -22.75
N TYR A 380 -9.74 -2.36 -22.98
CA TYR A 380 -9.53 -3.81 -23.05
C TYR A 380 -9.90 -4.50 -21.73
N VAL A 381 -9.58 -3.89 -20.58
CA VAL A 381 -10.00 -4.40 -19.27
C VAL A 381 -11.53 -4.35 -19.11
N LEU A 382 -12.17 -3.25 -19.52
CA LEU A 382 -13.63 -3.09 -19.50
C LEU A 382 -14.36 -4.09 -20.41
N ASP A 383 -13.82 -4.37 -21.60
CA ASP A 383 -14.40 -5.38 -22.49
C ASP A 383 -14.25 -6.78 -21.88
N THR A 384 -13.10 -7.05 -21.25
CA THR A 384 -12.78 -8.34 -20.63
C THR A 384 -13.66 -8.59 -19.41
N ILE A 385 -13.87 -7.60 -18.53
CA ILE A 385 -14.71 -7.78 -17.33
C ILE A 385 -16.19 -8.04 -17.65
N GLN A 386 -16.64 -7.60 -18.82
CA GLN A 386 -18.02 -7.79 -19.31
C GLN A 386 -18.24 -9.14 -20.00
N ARG A 387 -17.19 -9.94 -20.18
CA ARG A 387 -17.30 -11.27 -20.77
C ARG A 387 -18.23 -12.17 -19.95
N PRO A 388 -19.26 -12.79 -20.56
CA PRO A 388 -20.11 -13.75 -19.86
C PRO A 388 -19.33 -14.98 -19.36
N ASP A 389 -18.21 -15.32 -20.02
CA ASP A 389 -17.33 -16.45 -19.72
C ASP A 389 -16.10 -16.08 -18.88
N LEU A 390 -16.02 -14.86 -18.32
CA LEU A 390 -14.81 -14.33 -17.65
C LEU A 390 -14.15 -15.33 -16.68
N GLU A 391 -14.93 -15.87 -15.75
CA GLU A 391 -14.42 -16.77 -14.70
C GLU A 391 -13.97 -18.12 -15.28
N GLN A 392 -14.71 -18.66 -16.25
CA GLN A 392 -14.36 -19.92 -16.92
C GLN A 392 -13.08 -19.75 -17.75
N ALA A 393 -12.96 -18.63 -18.47
CA ALA A 393 -11.79 -18.31 -19.26
C ALA A 393 -10.54 -18.12 -18.39
N TRP A 394 -10.66 -17.32 -17.32
CA TRP A 394 -9.56 -17.10 -16.37
C TRP A 394 -9.09 -18.41 -15.73
N GLN A 395 -10.03 -19.26 -15.26
CA GLN A 395 -9.68 -20.54 -14.66
C GLN A 395 -8.95 -21.45 -15.66
N GLY A 396 -9.39 -21.49 -16.92
CA GLY A 396 -8.72 -22.25 -17.97
C GLY A 396 -7.27 -21.81 -18.21
N TYR A 397 -7.00 -20.51 -18.14
CA TYR A 397 -5.63 -19.99 -18.23
C TYR A 397 -4.76 -20.35 -17.02
N VAL A 398 -5.31 -20.23 -15.81
CA VAL A 398 -4.62 -20.60 -14.57
C VAL A 398 -4.25 -22.08 -14.58
N ASP A 399 -5.18 -22.96 -14.92
CA ASP A 399 -4.95 -24.40 -15.00
C ASP A 399 -3.86 -24.75 -16.01
N ALA A 400 -3.87 -24.09 -17.18
CA ALA A 400 -2.85 -24.25 -18.20
C ALA A 400 -1.46 -23.77 -17.75
N ALA A 401 -1.39 -22.64 -17.03
CA ALA A 401 -0.15 -22.10 -16.48
C ALA A 401 0.45 -23.04 -15.42
N ILE A 402 -0.39 -23.55 -14.51
CA ILE A 402 0.01 -24.53 -13.49
C ILE A 402 0.50 -25.82 -14.14
N ALA A 403 -0.20 -26.33 -15.17
CA ALA A 403 0.21 -27.53 -15.89
C ALA A 403 1.57 -27.35 -16.58
N LYS A 404 1.82 -26.17 -17.16
CA LYS A 404 3.10 -25.85 -17.81
C LYS A 404 4.26 -25.78 -16.81
N ALA A 405 4.04 -25.28 -15.60
CA ALA A 405 5.11 -25.15 -14.60
C ALA A 405 5.50 -26.48 -13.92
N LYS A 406 4.64 -27.51 -14.02
CA LYS A 406 4.92 -28.86 -13.50
C LYS A 406 5.69 -29.75 -14.48
N ASN A 407 5.76 -29.36 -15.76
CA ASN A 407 6.51 -30.02 -16.82
C ASN A 407 7.85 -29.30 -17.04
#